data_AF-A0A947B6J4-F1
#
_entry.id   AF-A0A947B6J4-F1
#
_cell.length_a   1.000
_cell.length_b   1.000
_cell.length_c   1.000
_cell.angle_alpha   90.00
_cell.angle_beta   90.00
_cell.angle_gamma   90.00
#
_symmetry.space_group_name_H-M   'P 1'
#
loop_
_entity.id
_entity.type
_entity.pdbx_description
1 polymer ?
#
loop_
_entity_poly.entity_id
_entity_poly.type
_entity_poly.pdbx_seq_one_letter_code
_entity_poly.pdbx_strand_id
1 'polypeptide(L)'
;MNKQELPTYRFDRLEFAGSLGDLGTMLPLAIGMIVLNKLHATNVFVLVGIFYIAAGFYFRVTTPVQPMKVIGAYAIAVGLTPTQIVASSLWMGIFVLFLGTTGLIQTIGKYTPKSTVRGVQLGVGVVLMVKGLKLMIMPDPNLAVQALGPVSMSIILGAAGLVLTLLLLDNKKLPAALVIIILGIVLGIFIGKPLRAEAFNWSIHFPKFMPYGWPSLDDFLWVLPVLVLPQIPMTIGNAIISNTDVMHE
;
A
#
# COMPACT_ATOMS: atom_id res chain seq x y z
N MET A 1 11.26 -17.13 37.83
CA MET A 1 10.99 -16.23 36.68
C MET A 1 12.26 -16.17 35.84
N ASN A 2 12.31 -16.92 34.74
CA ASN A 2 13.42 -16.83 33.80
C ASN A 2 13.39 -15.43 33.16
N LYS A 3 14.51 -14.69 33.24
CA LYS A 3 14.73 -13.51 32.41
C LYS A 3 14.68 -13.99 30.96
N GLN A 4 13.59 -13.71 30.25
CA GLN A 4 13.60 -13.79 28.79
C GLN A 4 14.66 -12.80 28.33
N GLU A 5 15.79 -13.31 27.84
CA GLU A 5 16.82 -12.48 27.23
C GLU A 5 16.17 -11.70 26.08
N LEU A 6 16.24 -10.37 26.15
CA LEU A 6 15.72 -9.53 25.07
C LEU A 6 16.45 -9.90 23.77
N PRO A 7 15.73 -10.07 22.64
CA PRO A 7 16.35 -10.43 21.38
C PRO A 7 17.48 -9.45 21.05
N THR A 8 18.66 -10.00 20.78
CA THR A 8 19.85 -9.25 20.34
C THR A 8 19.75 -9.04 18.83
N TYR A 9 20.19 -7.90 18.30
CA TYR A 9 20.21 -7.66 16.85
C TYR A 9 21.03 -8.73 16.13
N ARG A 10 20.44 -9.42 15.13
CA ARG A 10 21.10 -10.50 14.39
C ARG A 10 21.03 -10.22 12.89
N PHE A 11 22.02 -9.51 12.36
CA PHE A 11 22.11 -9.23 10.92
C PHE A 11 22.49 -10.47 10.10
N ASP A 12 21.59 -11.46 10.03
CA ASP A 12 21.72 -12.67 9.25
C ASP A 12 20.88 -12.62 7.96
N ARG A 13 21.02 -13.64 7.13
CA ARG A 13 20.28 -13.74 5.85
C ARG A 13 18.76 -13.83 6.06
N LEU A 14 18.32 -14.33 7.22
CA LEU A 14 16.91 -14.48 7.54
C LEU A 14 16.30 -13.13 7.95
N GLU A 15 16.99 -12.31 8.74
CA GLU A 15 16.58 -10.93 9.02
C GLU A 15 16.55 -10.11 7.73
N PHE A 16 17.57 -10.23 6.86
CA PHE A 16 17.53 -9.52 5.57
C PHE A 16 16.36 -9.95 4.69
N ALA A 17 16.06 -11.26 4.62
CA ALA A 17 14.89 -11.74 3.89
C ALA A 17 13.58 -11.27 4.53
N GLY A 18 13.50 -11.28 5.87
CA GLY A 18 12.35 -10.85 6.64
C GLY A 18 12.04 -9.36 6.47
N SER A 19 13.06 -8.51 6.42
CA SER A 19 12.89 -7.06 6.23
C SER A 19 12.26 -6.69 4.87
N LEU A 20 12.38 -7.58 3.88
CA LEU A 20 11.82 -7.39 2.54
C LEU A 20 10.45 -8.06 2.36
N GLY A 21 9.93 -8.73 3.39
CA GLY A 21 8.75 -9.60 3.28
C GLY A 21 7.46 -8.88 2.90
N ASP A 22 7.30 -7.61 3.27
CA ASP A 22 6.09 -6.82 2.99
C ASP A 22 6.21 -5.89 1.78
N LEU A 23 7.40 -5.74 1.19
CA LEU A 23 7.64 -4.96 -0.03
C LEU A 23 6.74 -5.39 -1.18
N GLY A 24 6.41 -6.69 -1.25
CA GLY A 24 5.51 -7.25 -2.24
C GLY A 24 4.11 -6.64 -2.22
N THR A 25 3.69 -6.06 -1.10
CA THR A 25 2.40 -5.36 -0.97
C THR A 25 2.54 -3.85 -0.82
N MET A 26 3.62 -3.39 -0.19
CA MET A 26 3.87 -1.97 0.04
C MET A 26 4.27 -1.22 -1.23
N LEU A 27 5.17 -1.77 -2.06
CA LEU A 27 5.61 -1.11 -3.29
C LEU A 27 4.46 -0.89 -4.29
N PRO A 28 3.62 -1.90 -4.62
CA PRO A 28 2.48 -1.68 -5.50
C PRO A 28 1.55 -0.57 -5.03
N LEU A 29 1.24 -0.55 -3.73
CA LEU A 29 0.32 0.42 -3.18
C LEU A 29 0.94 1.83 -3.17
N ALA A 30 2.21 1.95 -2.76
CA ALA A 30 2.93 3.21 -2.74
C ALA A 30 3.05 3.81 -4.15
N ILE A 31 3.49 3.01 -5.13
CA ILE A 31 3.60 3.45 -6.53
C ILE A 31 2.23 3.85 -7.07
N GLY A 32 1.19 3.06 -6.81
CA GLY A 32 -0.18 3.37 -7.22
C GLY A 32 -0.66 4.72 -6.69
N MET A 33 -0.44 5.00 -5.39
CA MET A 33 -0.82 6.28 -4.79
C MET A 33 0.05 7.46 -5.27
N ILE A 34 1.34 7.23 -5.55
CA ILE A 34 2.21 8.27 -6.11
C ILE A 34 1.72 8.67 -7.51
N VAL A 35 1.47 7.69 -8.37
CA VAL A 35 1.09 7.93 -9.77
C VAL A 35 -0.34 8.46 -9.88
N LEU A 36 -1.29 7.87 -9.16
CA LEU A 36 -2.73 8.16 -9.33
C LEU A 36 -3.24 9.25 -8.39
N ASN A 37 -2.76 9.28 -7.13
CA ASN A 37 -3.17 10.26 -6.14
C ASN A 37 -2.19 11.44 -6.01
N LYS A 38 -1.08 11.41 -6.78
CA LYS A 38 -0.05 12.47 -6.79
C LYS A 38 0.63 12.64 -5.43
N LEU A 39 0.83 11.52 -4.72
CA LEU A 39 1.64 11.52 -3.50
C LEU A 39 3.12 11.83 -3.81
N HIS A 40 3.79 12.50 -2.88
CA HIS A 40 5.14 13.00 -3.02
C HIS A 40 6.08 11.84 -2.74
N ALA A 41 6.67 11.29 -3.80
CA ALA A 41 7.44 10.05 -3.74
C ALA A 41 8.53 10.09 -2.67
N THR A 42 9.29 11.19 -2.58
CA THR A 42 10.34 11.37 -1.57
C THR A 42 9.76 11.30 -0.15
N ASN A 43 8.60 11.91 0.11
CA ASN A 43 8.03 11.88 1.46
C ASN A 43 7.55 10.48 1.82
N VAL A 44 6.88 9.80 0.88
CA VAL A 44 6.37 8.44 1.11
C VAL A 44 7.53 7.49 1.45
N PHE A 45 8.55 7.41 0.59
CA PHE A 45 9.64 6.44 0.79
C PHE A 45 10.56 6.80 1.97
N VAL A 46 10.86 8.09 2.19
CA VAL A 46 11.70 8.51 3.32
C VAL A 46 10.98 8.27 4.66
N LEU A 47 9.70 8.63 4.78
CA LEU A 47 8.96 8.42 6.03
C LEU A 47 8.74 6.95 6.32
N VAL A 48 8.45 6.14 5.30
CA VAL A 48 8.37 4.68 5.44
C VAL A 48 9.73 4.14 5.92
N GLY A 49 10.84 4.51 5.28
CA GLY A 49 12.17 4.06 5.70
C GLY A 49 12.52 4.45 7.15
N ILE A 50 12.24 5.69 7.55
CA ILE A 50 12.42 6.14 8.94
C ILE A 50 11.57 5.30 9.90
N PHE A 51 10.32 5.02 9.55
CA PHE A 51 9.43 4.23 10.40
C PHE A 51 9.88 2.76 10.52
N TYR A 52 10.40 2.14 9.46
CA TYR A 52 11.01 0.81 9.53
C TYR A 52 12.22 0.80 10.47
N ILE A 53 13.10 1.81 10.36
CA ILE A 53 14.26 1.94 11.24
C ILE A 53 13.80 2.09 12.71
N ALA A 54 12.83 2.97 12.96
CA ALA A 54 12.29 3.19 14.30
C ALA A 54 11.61 1.92 14.86
N ALA A 55 10.82 1.23 14.05
CA ALA A 55 10.19 -0.04 14.42
C ALA A 55 11.24 -1.12 14.72
N GLY A 56 12.28 -1.22 13.90
CA GLY A 56 13.39 -2.15 14.12
C GLY A 56 14.14 -1.88 15.43
N PHE A 57 14.39 -0.61 15.78
CA PHE A 57 14.99 -0.26 17.07
C PHE A 57 14.07 -0.53 18.26
N TYR A 58 12.76 -0.31 18.10
CA TYR A 58 11.79 -0.51 19.18
C TYR A 58 11.52 -2.00 19.44
N PHE A 59 11.24 -2.79 18.39
CA PHE A 59 10.90 -4.21 18.50
C PHE A 59 12.11 -5.15 18.48
N ARG A 60 13.30 -4.66 18.09
CA ARG A 60 14.56 -5.44 17.98
C ARG A 60 14.46 -6.68 17.09
N VAL A 61 13.55 -6.65 16.12
CA VAL A 61 13.33 -7.66 15.09
C VAL A 61 12.80 -6.96 13.85
N THR A 62 12.95 -7.58 12.68
CA THR A 62 12.35 -7.08 11.44
C THR A 62 10.83 -7.19 11.51
N THR A 63 10.17 -6.10 11.89
CA THR A 63 8.71 -6.02 11.91
C THR A 63 8.20 -5.38 10.63
N PRO A 64 7.35 -6.07 9.84
CA PRO A 64 6.76 -5.49 8.65
C PRO A 64 5.84 -4.33 9.03
N VAL A 65 6.02 -3.18 8.37
CA VAL A 65 5.15 -2.01 8.54
C VAL A 65 4.06 -2.13 7.49
N GLN A 66 3.01 -2.88 7.84
CA GLN A 66 1.98 -3.21 6.88
C GLN A 66 1.29 -1.94 6.36
N PRO A 67 1.20 -1.76 5.02
CA PRO A 67 0.45 -0.65 4.47
C PRO A 67 -1.05 -0.79 4.79
N MET A 68 -1.73 0.34 5.02
CA MET A 68 -3.17 0.36 5.29
C MET A 68 -3.96 0.06 4.00
N LYS A 69 -4.19 -1.22 3.76
CA LYS A 69 -4.73 -1.75 2.49
C LYS A 69 -6.06 -1.11 2.10
N VAL A 70 -7.00 -0.87 3.03
CA VAL A 70 -8.30 -0.26 2.68
C VAL A 70 -8.10 1.17 2.21
N ILE A 71 -7.39 1.97 3.00
CA ILE A 71 -7.18 3.39 2.71
C ILE A 71 -6.46 3.54 1.37
N GLY A 72 -5.35 2.85 1.17
CA GLY A 72 -4.58 2.97 -0.07
C GLY A 72 -5.32 2.45 -1.29
N ALA A 73 -6.03 1.32 -1.16
CA ALA A 73 -6.79 0.76 -2.29
C ALA A 73 -7.97 1.64 -2.69
N TYR A 74 -8.71 2.15 -1.69
CA TYR A 74 -9.81 3.08 -1.95
C TYR A 74 -9.29 4.40 -2.52
N ALA A 75 -8.16 4.90 -2.00
CA ALA A 75 -7.49 6.08 -2.52
C ALA A 75 -7.20 5.95 -4.02
N ILE A 76 -6.57 4.85 -4.42
CA ILE A 76 -6.26 4.53 -5.82
C ILE A 76 -7.53 4.44 -6.67
N ALA A 77 -8.55 3.76 -6.18
CA ALA A 77 -9.73 3.46 -6.96
C ALA A 77 -10.61 4.69 -7.21
N VAL A 78 -10.84 5.49 -6.17
CA VAL A 78 -11.71 6.66 -6.22
C VAL A 78 -10.95 7.93 -6.59
N GLY A 79 -9.61 7.93 -6.48
CA GLY A 79 -8.79 9.09 -6.81
C GLY A 79 -8.83 10.16 -5.72
N LEU A 80 -8.69 9.74 -4.46
CA LEU A 80 -8.65 10.66 -3.32
C LEU A 80 -7.54 11.70 -3.43
N THR A 81 -7.78 12.88 -2.86
CA THR A 81 -6.76 13.92 -2.78
C THR A 81 -5.68 13.55 -1.75
N PRO A 82 -4.46 14.08 -1.87
CA PRO A 82 -3.44 13.92 -0.84
C PRO A 82 -3.87 14.40 0.55
N THR A 83 -4.66 15.47 0.63
CA THR A 83 -5.16 16.01 1.92
C THR A 83 -6.11 15.04 2.61
N GLN A 84 -6.99 14.37 1.85
CA GLN A 84 -7.87 13.31 2.37
C GLN A 84 -7.08 12.10 2.87
N ILE A 85 -6.03 11.69 2.15
CA ILE A 85 -5.16 10.60 2.57
C ILE A 85 -4.45 10.97 3.89
N VAL A 86 -3.93 12.19 4.01
CA VAL A 86 -3.33 12.70 5.25
C VAL A 86 -4.36 12.74 6.39
N ALA A 87 -5.56 13.27 6.15
CA ALA A 87 -6.63 13.31 7.15
C ALA A 87 -7.00 11.92 7.67
N SER A 88 -7.13 10.94 6.76
CA SER A 88 -7.44 9.56 7.12
C SER A 88 -6.31 8.91 7.95
N SER A 89 -5.05 9.22 7.60
CA SER A 89 -3.87 8.72 8.31
C SER A 89 -3.77 9.30 9.72
N LEU A 90 -4.06 10.60 9.89
CA LEU A 90 -4.12 11.26 11.19
C LEU A 90 -5.21 10.65 12.07
N TRP A 91 -6.42 10.48 11.53
CA TRP A 91 -7.51 9.81 12.25
C TRP A 91 -7.14 8.40 12.67
N MET A 92 -6.57 7.60 11.76
CA MET A 92 -6.13 6.25 12.09
C MET A 92 -5.05 6.26 13.18
N GLY A 93 -4.10 7.19 13.14
CA GLY A 93 -3.11 7.37 14.20
C GLY A 93 -3.76 7.65 15.55
N ILE A 94 -4.72 8.58 15.61
CA ILE A 94 -5.48 8.91 16.82
C ILE A 94 -6.26 7.69 17.33
N PHE A 95 -7.02 7.03 16.46
CA PHE A 95 -7.84 5.88 16.86
C PHE A 95 -6.99 4.70 17.32
N VAL A 96 -5.94 4.33 16.59
CA VAL A 96 -5.10 3.20 16.98
C VAL A 96 -4.35 3.51 18.27
N LEU A 97 -3.86 4.74 18.44
CA LEU A 97 -3.22 5.15 19.70
C LEU A 97 -4.21 5.10 20.86
N PHE A 98 -5.40 5.66 20.69
CA PHE A 98 -6.45 5.64 21.71
C PHE A 98 -6.89 4.21 22.07
N LEU A 99 -7.16 3.37 21.07
CA LEU A 99 -7.57 1.98 21.28
C LEU A 99 -6.45 1.13 21.88
N GLY A 100 -5.20 1.42 21.51
CA GLY A 100 -4.02 0.75 22.03
C GLY A 100 -3.73 1.10 23.49
N THR A 101 -3.83 2.37 23.88
CA THR A 101 -3.60 2.81 25.27
C THR A 101 -4.72 2.41 26.23
N THR A 102 -5.96 2.31 25.74
CA THR A 102 -7.12 1.93 26.56
C THR A 102 -7.34 0.42 26.66
N GLY A 103 -6.66 -0.39 25.85
CA GLY A 103 -6.93 -1.84 25.76
C GLY A 103 -8.29 -2.18 25.15
N LEU A 104 -8.95 -1.22 24.49
CA LEU A 104 -10.22 -1.45 23.80
C LEU A 104 -10.03 -2.30 22.53
N ILE A 105 -8.81 -2.35 21.99
CA ILE A 105 -8.52 -3.10 20.77
C ILE A 105 -8.87 -4.60 20.89
N GLN A 106 -8.63 -5.21 22.06
CA GLN A 106 -8.98 -6.61 22.34
C GLN A 106 -10.50 -6.81 22.38
N THR A 107 -11.21 -5.90 23.05
CA THR A 107 -12.67 -5.95 23.17
C THR A 107 -13.33 -5.80 21.81
N ILE A 108 -12.99 -4.74 21.06
CA ILE A 108 -13.56 -4.50 19.72
C ILE A 108 -13.24 -5.67 18.79
N GLY A 109 -12.03 -6.21 18.88
CA GLY A 109 -11.62 -7.38 18.11
C GLY A 109 -12.43 -8.63 18.38
N LYS A 110 -12.72 -8.93 19.65
CA LYS A 110 -13.59 -10.05 20.02
C LYS A 110 -14.99 -9.92 19.42
N TYR A 111 -15.51 -8.70 19.32
CA TYR A 111 -16.83 -8.43 18.76
C TYR A 111 -16.83 -8.20 17.25
N THR A 112 -15.68 -8.11 16.60
CA THR A 112 -15.60 -7.90 15.15
C THR A 112 -15.73 -9.24 14.43
N PRO A 113 -16.84 -9.50 13.71
CA PRO A 113 -17.01 -10.77 13.01
C PRO A 113 -15.99 -10.91 11.87
N LYS A 114 -15.48 -12.14 11.65
CA LYS A 114 -14.65 -12.45 10.48
C LYS A 114 -15.37 -12.15 9.15
N SER A 115 -16.70 -12.22 9.12
CA SER A 115 -17.53 -11.84 7.97
C SER A 115 -17.40 -10.37 7.61
N THR A 116 -17.32 -9.47 8.59
CA THR A 116 -17.12 -8.03 8.36
C THR A 116 -15.76 -7.77 7.73
N VAL A 117 -14.69 -8.37 8.26
CA VAL A 117 -13.34 -8.22 7.70
C VAL A 117 -13.27 -8.72 6.26
N ARG A 118 -13.81 -9.91 5.98
CA ARG A 118 -13.87 -10.48 4.62
C ARG A 118 -14.74 -9.63 3.68
N GLY A 119 -15.84 -9.07 4.18
CA GLY A 119 -16.72 -8.17 3.43
C GLY A 119 -15.99 -6.89 3.00
N VAL A 120 -15.25 -6.25 3.91
CA VAL A 120 -14.42 -5.09 3.56
C VAL A 120 -13.34 -5.47 2.54
N GLN A 121 -12.64 -6.59 2.74
CA GLN A 121 -11.61 -7.07 1.80
C GLN A 121 -12.16 -7.31 0.40
N LEU A 122 -13.31 -7.98 0.30
CA LEU A 122 -13.99 -8.24 -0.97
C LEU A 122 -14.42 -6.92 -1.65
N GLY A 123 -15.05 -6.02 -0.89
CA GLY A 123 -15.50 -4.72 -1.40
C GLY A 123 -14.35 -3.89 -1.96
N VAL A 124 -13.24 -3.80 -1.21
CA VAL A 124 -12.02 -3.12 -1.64
C VAL A 124 -11.42 -3.77 -2.88
N GLY A 125 -11.37 -5.10 -2.93
CA GLY A 125 -10.89 -5.86 -4.08
C GLY A 125 -11.70 -5.58 -5.34
N VAL A 126 -13.03 -5.58 -5.24
CA VAL A 126 -13.94 -5.24 -6.35
C VAL A 126 -13.71 -3.81 -6.84
N VAL A 127 -13.60 -2.87 -5.91
CA VAL A 127 -13.35 -1.47 -6.23
C VAL A 127 -12.01 -1.28 -6.97
N LEU A 128 -10.96 -1.99 -6.57
CA LEU A 128 -9.68 -2.01 -7.31
C LEU A 128 -9.79 -2.69 -8.68
N MET A 129 -10.51 -3.82 -8.80
CA MET A 129 -10.72 -4.49 -10.08
C MET A 129 -11.43 -3.57 -11.07
N VAL A 130 -12.48 -2.87 -10.63
CA VAL A 130 -13.19 -1.89 -11.46
C VAL A 130 -12.25 -0.76 -11.90
N LYS A 131 -11.39 -0.26 -11.00
CA LYS A 131 -10.38 0.75 -11.38
C LYS A 131 -9.38 0.20 -12.40
N GLY A 132 -8.89 -1.02 -12.21
CA GLY A 132 -7.97 -1.69 -13.14
C GLY A 132 -8.58 -1.85 -14.53
N LEU A 133 -9.84 -2.29 -14.61
CA LEU A 133 -10.57 -2.39 -15.87
C LEU A 133 -10.76 -1.02 -16.54
N LYS A 134 -11.08 0.03 -15.77
CA LYS A 134 -11.15 1.41 -16.29
C LYS A 134 -9.81 1.85 -16.87
N LEU A 135 -8.69 1.56 -16.20
CA LEU A 135 -7.34 1.88 -16.70
C LEU A 135 -6.97 1.07 -17.95
N MET A 136 -7.49 -0.15 -18.12
CA MET A 136 -7.28 -0.96 -19.32
C MET A 136 -8.05 -0.41 -20.52
N ILE A 137 -9.29 0.05 -20.31
CA ILE A 137 -10.18 0.54 -21.38
C ILE A 137 -9.81 1.95 -21.81
N MET A 138 -9.42 2.81 -20.86
CA MET A 138 -9.00 4.18 -21.15
C MET A 138 -7.62 4.18 -21.83
N PRO A 139 -7.48 4.78 -23.03
CA PRO A 139 -6.18 4.91 -23.66
C PRO A 139 -5.22 5.70 -22.77
N ASP A 140 -4.07 5.10 -22.47
CA ASP A 140 -3.07 5.79 -21.64
C ASP A 140 -2.30 6.80 -22.51
N PRO A 141 -2.38 8.10 -22.18
CA PRO A 141 -1.77 9.17 -22.96
C PRO A 141 -0.23 9.12 -22.95
N ASN A 142 0.39 8.31 -22.09
CA ASN A 142 1.84 8.21 -21.97
C ASN A 142 2.46 7.15 -22.89
N LEU A 143 1.67 6.32 -23.58
CA LEU A 143 2.22 5.41 -24.58
C LEU A 143 2.58 6.16 -25.87
N ALA A 144 3.71 5.79 -26.48
CA ALA A 144 4.09 6.27 -27.79
C ALA A 144 3.20 5.67 -28.89
N VAL A 145 2.85 4.39 -28.75
CA VAL A 145 1.93 3.67 -29.63
C VAL A 145 0.59 3.51 -28.91
N GLN A 146 -0.42 4.25 -29.35
CA GLN A 146 -1.75 4.23 -28.70
C GLN A 146 -2.63 3.06 -29.15
N ALA A 147 -2.44 2.57 -30.37
CA ALA A 147 -3.22 1.46 -30.93
C ALA A 147 -2.36 0.58 -31.83
N LEU A 148 -2.67 -0.72 -31.85
CA LEU A 148 -2.12 -1.68 -32.79
C LEU A 148 -3.31 -2.25 -33.60
N GLY A 149 -3.53 -1.69 -34.79
CA GLY A 149 -4.74 -1.98 -35.58
C GLY A 149 -6.00 -1.44 -34.92
N PRO A 150 -7.09 -2.23 -34.79
CA PRO A 150 -8.36 -1.78 -34.22
C PRO A 150 -8.39 -1.78 -32.67
N VAL A 151 -7.33 -2.26 -32.01
CA VAL A 151 -7.30 -2.44 -30.55
C VAL A 151 -6.33 -1.46 -29.89
N SER A 152 -6.77 -0.80 -28.82
CA SER A 152 -5.93 0.08 -28.00
C SER A 152 -4.80 -0.69 -27.33
N MET A 153 -3.59 -0.14 -27.33
CA MET A 153 -2.42 -0.79 -26.73
C MET A 153 -2.60 -1.04 -25.22
N SER A 154 -3.30 -0.14 -24.53
CA SER A 154 -3.68 -0.30 -23.11
C SER A 154 -4.49 -1.57 -22.84
N ILE A 155 -5.36 -1.98 -23.77
CA ILE A 155 -6.15 -3.21 -23.65
C ILE A 155 -5.25 -4.43 -23.81
N ILE A 156 -4.35 -4.41 -24.79
CA ILE A 156 -3.41 -5.51 -25.04
C ILE A 156 -2.50 -5.71 -23.81
N LEU A 157 -1.91 -4.62 -23.31
CA LEU A 157 -1.03 -4.64 -22.14
C LEU A 157 -1.79 -5.03 -20.86
N GLY A 158 -3.00 -4.51 -20.67
CA GLY A 158 -3.83 -4.87 -19.52
C GLY A 158 -4.27 -6.33 -19.53
N ALA A 159 -4.68 -6.86 -20.69
CA ALA A 159 -5.04 -8.27 -20.84
C ALA A 159 -3.82 -9.19 -20.64
N ALA A 160 -2.66 -8.84 -21.22
CA ALA A 160 -1.42 -9.57 -21.01
C ALA A 160 -1.00 -9.55 -19.53
N GLY A 161 -1.10 -8.40 -18.86
CA GLY A 161 -0.85 -8.25 -17.43
C GLY A 161 -1.81 -9.06 -16.57
N LEU A 162 -3.09 -9.13 -16.94
CA LEU A 162 -4.09 -9.95 -16.26
C LEU A 162 -3.76 -11.44 -16.38
N VAL A 163 -3.47 -11.92 -17.59
CA VAL A 163 -3.06 -13.31 -17.83
C VAL A 163 -1.81 -13.65 -17.04
N LEU A 164 -0.80 -12.77 -17.08
CA LEU A 164 0.43 -12.95 -16.31
C LEU A 164 0.15 -12.99 -14.80
N THR A 165 -0.74 -12.14 -14.29
CA THR A 165 -1.15 -12.14 -12.88
C THR A 165 -1.81 -13.47 -12.50
N LEU A 166 -2.70 -14.01 -13.34
CA LEU A 166 -3.35 -15.29 -13.11
C LEU A 166 -2.34 -16.45 -13.11
N LEU A 167 -1.35 -16.43 -14.01
CA LEU A 167 -0.30 -17.44 -14.08
C LEU A 167 0.64 -17.39 -12.85
N LEU A 168 0.85 -16.21 -12.26
CA LEU A 168 1.72 -16.03 -11.10
C LEU A 168 0.99 -16.12 -9.75
N LEU A 169 -0.34 -16.24 -9.74
CA LEU A 169 -1.14 -16.12 -8.52
C LEU A 169 -0.75 -17.13 -7.43
N ASP A 170 -0.40 -18.36 -7.83
CA ASP A 170 0.00 -19.44 -6.91
C ASP A 170 1.52 -19.49 -6.66
N ASN A 171 2.30 -18.61 -7.28
CA ASN A 171 3.75 -18.65 -7.18
C ASN A 171 4.25 -18.01 -5.87
N LYS A 172 4.64 -18.86 -4.92
CA LYS A 172 5.16 -18.43 -3.59
C LYS A 172 6.48 -17.66 -3.64
N LYS A 173 7.26 -17.75 -4.74
CA LYS A 173 8.59 -17.11 -4.84
C LYS A 173 8.54 -15.72 -5.45
N LEU A 174 7.63 -15.47 -6.39
CA LEU A 174 7.56 -14.23 -7.15
C LEU A 174 6.15 -13.63 -7.01
N PRO A 175 5.94 -12.65 -6.12
CA PRO A 175 4.66 -11.97 -5.99
C PRO A 175 4.26 -11.33 -7.32
N ALA A 176 3.09 -11.70 -7.85
CA ALA A 176 2.60 -11.22 -9.14
C ALA A 176 2.66 -9.68 -9.26
N ALA A 177 2.27 -8.96 -8.21
CA ALA A 177 2.27 -7.50 -8.20
C ALA A 177 3.66 -6.89 -8.45
N LEU A 178 4.73 -7.47 -7.90
CA LEU A 178 6.10 -6.98 -8.13
C LEU A 178 6.53 -7.21 -9.59
N VAL A 179 6.22 -8.40 -10.13
CA VAL A 179 6.54 -8.73 -11.53
C VAL A 179 5.82 -7.79 -12.48
N ILE A 180 4.54 -7.51 -12.24
CA ILE A 180 3.76 -6.58 -13.06
C ILE A 180 4.33 -5.16 -13.01
N ILE A 181 4.76 -4.68 -11.84
CA ILE A 181 5.37 -3.35 -11.72
C ILE A 181 6.69 -3.28 -12.47
N ILE A 182 7.58 -4.25 -12.28
CA ILE A 182 8.89 -4.28 -12.95
C ILE A 182 8.69 -4.34 -14.46
N LEU A 183 7.79 -5.21 -14.93
CA LEU A 183 7.45 -5.31 -16.34
C LEU A 183 6.84 -4.00 -16.88
N GLY A 184 5.95 -3.37 -16.11
CA GLY A 184 5.37 -2.07 -16.47
C GLY A 184 6.42 -0.97 -16.60
N ILE A 185 7.41 -0.92 -15.70
CA ILE A 185 8.53 0.03 -15.80
C ILE A 185 9.35 -0.25 -17.08
N VAL A 186 9.71 -1.51 -17.32
CA VAL A 186 10.47 -1.91 -18.52
C VAL A 186 9.71 -1.54 -19.79
N LEU A 187 8.44 -1.93 -19.91
CA LEU A 187 7.61 -1.60 -21.07
C LEU A 187 7.39 -0.09 -21.22
N GLY A 188 7.26 0.64 -20.12
CA GLY A 188 7.15 2.09 -20.12
C GLY A 188 8.40 2.78 -20.68
N ILE A 189 9.59 2.24 -20.42
CA ILE A 189 10.85 2.77 -20.97
C ILE A 189 10.94 2.53 -22.50
N PHE A 190 10.50 1.37 -22.97
CA PHE A 190 10.64 0.98 -24.38
C PHE A 190 9.49 1.42 -25.29
N ILE A 191 8.25 1.48 -24.77
CA ILE A 191 7.02 1.73 -25.53
C ILE A 191 6.36 3.07 -25.11
N GLY A 192 6.76 3.63 -23.98
CA GLY A 192 6.28 4.95 -23.53
C GLY A 192 6.81 6.09 -24.39
N LYS A 193 6.16 7.25 -24.29
CA LYS A 193 6.67 8.49 -24.87
C LYS A 193 8.08 8.75 -24.34
N PRO A 194 9.01 9.21 -25.19
CA PRO A 194 10.37 9.46 -24.78
C PRO A 194 10.36 10.43 -23.59
N LEU A 195 11.05 10.05 -22.52
CA LEU A 195 11.24 10.90 -21.36
C LEU A 195 11.93 12.18 -21.85
N ARG A 196 11.35 13.34 -21.49
CA ARG A 196 11.99 14.62 -21.79
C ARG A 196 13.32 14.65 -21.05
N ALA A 197 14.44 14.60 -21.78
CA ALA A 197 15.79 14.60 -21.19
C ALA A 197 16.00 15.81 -20.27
N GLU A 198 15.36 16.95 -20.58
CA GLU A 198 15.35 18.17 -19.78
C GLU A 198 14.66 18.03 -18.42
N ALA A 199 13.77 17.04 -18.26
CA ALA A 199 13.12 16.74 -16.99
C ALA A 199 13.99 15.86 -16.07
N PHE A 200 15.05 15.25 -16.60
CA PHE A 200 15.96 14.40 -15.83
C PHE A 200 17.14 15.22 -15.31
N ASN A 201 16.86 16.03 -14.28
CA ASN A 201 17.90 16.73 -13.55
C ASN A 201 18.28 15.90 -12.33
N TRP A 202 19.56 15.50 -12.26
CA TRP A 202 20.12 14.89 -11.07
C TRP A 202 20.14 15.94 -9.96
N SER A 203 19.19 15.84 -9.03
CA SER A 203 19.13 16.71 -7.86
C SER A 203 18.70 15.93 -6.63
N ILE A 204 19.23 16.34 -5.48
CA ILE A 204 18.87 15.76 -4.20
C ILE A 204 17.54 16.37 -3.78
N HIS A 205 16.50 15.53 -3.74
CA HIS A 205 15.18 15.94 -3.26
C HIS A 205 15.05 15.61 -1.78
N PHE A 206 14.80 16.62 -0.96
CA PHE A 206 14.54 16.45 0.47
C PHE A 206 13.03 16.28 0.73
N PRO A 207 12.65 15.53 1.79
CA PRO A 207 11.25 15.46 2.19
C PRO A 207 10.76 16.87 2.56
N LYS A 208 9.60 17.25 2.03
CA LYS A 208 8.99 18.55 2.32
C LYS A 208 8.11 18.43 3.55
N PHE A 209 8.19 19.37 4.48
CA PHE A 209 7.25 19.43 5.59
C PHE A 209 5.87 19.88 5.07
N MET A 210 4.82 19.13 5.39
CA MET A 210 3.44 19.39 4.95
C MET A 210 3.32 19.75 3.45
N PRO A 211 3.68 18.86 2.51
CA PRO A 211 3.71 19.17 1.08
C PRO A 211 2.32 19.50 0.49
N TYR A 212 1.25 19.22 1.23
CA TYR A 212 -0.14 19.43 0.83
C TYR A 212 -0.88 20.45 1.70
N GLY A 213 -0.19 21.07 2.66
CA GLY A 213 -0.84 21.86 3.70
C GLY A 213 -1.64 21.00 4.71
N TRP A 214 -2.52 21.67 5.45
CA TRP A 214 -3.38 21.03 6.45
C TRP A 214 -4.70 20.60 5.81
N PRO A 215 -5.24 19.41 6.14
CA PRO A 215 -6.55 19.01 5.63
C PRO A 215 -7.66 19.93 6.13
N SER A 216 -8.67 20.17 5.29
CA SER A 216 -9.85 20.93 5.68
C SER A 216 -10.70 20.14 6.69
N LEU A 217 -11.57 20.84 7.42
CA LEU A 217 -12.52 20.17 8.32
C LEU A 217 -13.44 19.20 7.55
N ASP A 218 -13.85 19.58 6.34
CA ASP A 218 -14.66 18.73 5.48
C ASP A 218 -13.92 17.44 5.09
N ASP A 219 -12.63 17.53 4.75
CA ASP A 219 -11.79 16.36 4.50
C ASP A 219 -11.73 15.45 5.74
N PHE A 220 -11.54 16.03 6.93
CA PHE A 220 -11.52 15.26 8.19
C PHE A 220 -12.85 14.56 8.48
N LEU A 221 -13.98 15.21 8.23
CA LEU A 221 -15.30 14.63 8.50
C LEU A 221 -15.69 13.58 7.46
N TRP A 222 -15.32 13.79 6.19
CA TRP A 222 -15.68 12.90 5.10
C TRP A 222 -14.91 11.56 5.15
N VAL A 223 -13.62 11.59 5.51
CA VAL A 223 -12.80 10.37 5.54
C VAL A 223 -13.18 9.41 6.67
N LEU A 224 -13.82 9.90 7.74
CA LEU A 224 -14.22 9.09 8.89
C LEU A 224 -15.12 7.91 8.48
N PRO A 225 -16.33 8.14 7.92
CA PRO A 225 -17.22 7.03 7.55
C PRO A 225 -16.71 6.21 6.37
N VAL A 226 -15.96 6.82 5.45
CA VAL A 226 -15.58 6.19 4.18
C VAL A 226 -14.31 5.36 4.30
N LEU A 227 -13.31 5.82 5.07
CA LEU A 227 -11.98 5.22 5.13
C LEU A 227 -11.65 4.66 6.49
N VAL A 228 -11.86 5.47 7.54
CA VAL A 228 -11.42 5.13 8.89
C VAL A 228 -12.27 4.01 9.46
N LEU A 229 -13.60 4.11 9.40
CA LEU A 229 -14.51 3.08 9.90
C LEU A 229 -14.28 1.71 9.24
N PRO A 230 -14.17 1.58 7.90
CA PRO A 230 -13.89 0.28 7.27
C PRO A 230 -12.46 -0.24 7.56
N GLN A 231 -11.50 0.65 7.81
CA GLN A 231 -10.11 0.28 8.09
C GLN A 231 -9.92 -0.26 9.51
N ILE A 232 -10.74 0.15 10.50
CA ILE A 232 -10.64 -0.33 11.89
C ILE A 232 -10.79 -1.86 11.97
N PRO A 233 -11.87 -2.49 11.47
CA PRO A 233 -12.04 -3.95 11.50
C PRO A 233 -10.87 -4.70 10.86
N MET A 234 -10.31 -4.18 9.77
CA MET A 234 -9.17 -4.82 9.09
C MET A 234 -7.89 -4.69 9.91
N THR A 235 -7.64 -3.53 10.50
CA THR A 235 -6.45 -3.29 11.34
C THR A 235 -6.48 -4.18 12.57
N ILE A 236 -7.64 -4.26 13.22
CA ILE A 236 -7.87 -5.11 14.39
C ILE A 236 -7.80 -6.60 14.01
N GLY A 237 -8.45 -6.99 12.91
CA GLY A 237 -8.40 -8.34 12.38
C GLY A 237 -6.98 -8.81 12.10
N ASN A 238 -6.16 -7.98 11.44
CA ASN A 238 -4.75 -8.31 11.21
C ASN A 238 -3.96 -8.40 12.53
N ALA A 239 -4.17 -7.46 13.46
CA ALA A 239 -3.44 -7.42 14.74
C ALA A 239 -3.78 -8.58 15.68
N ILE A 240 -5.02 -9.08 15.65
CA ILE A 240 -5.49 -10.16 16.54
C ILE A 240 -5.29 -11.53 15.90
N ILE A 241 -5.65 -11.70 14.63
CA ILE A 241 -5.52 -12.98 13.93
C ILE A 241 -4.04 -13.34 13.78
N SER A 242 -3.17 -12.38 13.45
CA SER A 242 -1.73 -12.63 13.33
C SER A 242 -1.05 -13.00 14.65
N ASN A 243 -1.51 -12.49 15.80
CA ASN A 243 -0.93 -12.87 17.09
C ASN A 243 -1.50 -14.18 17.63
N THR A 244 -2.74 -14.52 17.26
CA THR A 244 -3.39 -15.76 17.74
C THR A 244 -2.94 -16.97 16.91
N ASP A 245 -2.76 -16.81 15.59
CA ASP A 245 -2.35 -17.90 14.71
C ASP A 245 -0.87 -18.29 14.95
N VAL A 246 0.01 -17.33 15.25
CA VAL A 246 1.45 -17.60 15.57
C VAL A 246 1.63 -18.23 16.95
N MET A 247 0.64 -18.12 17.85
CA MET A 247 0.66 -18.77 19.18
C MET A 247 0.08 -20.19 19.15
N HIS A 248 -0.55 -20.60 18.05
CA HIS A 248 -1.17 -21.92 17.87
C HIS A 248 -0.47 -22.81 16.84
N GLU A 249 0.66 -22.36 16.29
CA GLU A 249 1.68 -23.19 15.61
C GLU A 249 2.90 -23.41 16.53
#